data_AF-A0A1M5U936-F1
#
_entry.id   AF-A0A1M5U936-F1
#
_cell.length_a   1.000
_cell.length_b   1.000
_cell.length_c   1.000
_cell.angle_alpha   90.00
_cell.angle_beta   90.00
_cell.angle_gamma   90.00
#
_symmetry.space_group_name_H-M   'P 1'
#
loop_
_entity.id
_entity.type
_entity.pdbx_description
1 polymer ?
#
loop_
_entity_poly.entity_id
_entity_poly.type
_entity_poly.pdbx_seq_one_letter_code
_entity_poly.pdbx_strand_id
1 'polypeptide(L)'
;MSNKQREEGTIQLNQTGFRALAKQLRALYNAHVEYHYACAVALHALVQGQSKRDRAANRFVDLCTERRIGDILCYRVPGVPQPRDTALDLKNLLRISSELYRGKNAALCKPRKATFKTLTSRDWSFTLHMDEWSLHVDPEQRTLTWHIEENNHSVDEARSHPLVKAVLTLLNQHKWGRGETGIFYYTDEHYKEVLDGDESVCTGLYGQAQKNYEAQFSRPNKRRRYA
;
A
#
# COMPACT_ATOMS: atom_id res chain seq x y z
N MET A 1 10.15 20.83 -10.18
CA MET A 1 9.69 20.46 -11.54
C MET A 1 8.62 19.40 -11.36
N SER A 2 7.62 19.34 -12.25
CA SER A 2 6.71 18.19 -12.30
C SER A 2 7.53 16.94 -12.64
N ASN A 3 7.12 15.79 -12.13
CA ASN A 3 7.54 14.47 -12.60
C ASN A 3 6.34 13.54 -12.43
N LYS A 4 5.47 13.47 -13.44
CA LYS A 4 4.35 12.54 -13.44
C LYS A 4 4.85 11.12 -13.60
N GLN A 5 4.53 10.28 -12.64
CA GLN A 5 4.93 8.88 -12.58
C GLN A 5 3.69 8.01 -12.56
N ARG A 6 3.79 6.79 -13.09
CA ARG A 6 2.77 5.74 -13.00
C ARG A 6 3.48 4.41 -12.86
N GLU A 7 2.89 3.48 -12.13
CA GLU A 7 3.37 2.10 -12.09
C GLU A 7 2.20 1.13 -12.15
N GLU A 8 2.32 0.08 -12.94
CA GLU A 8 1.29 -0.94 -13.01
C GLU A 8 1.87 -2.31 -13.29
N GLY A 9 1.11 -3.35 -13.00
CA GLY A 9 1.53 -4.67 -13.38
C GLY A 9 0.61 -5.76 -12.91
N THR A 10 0.95 -6.98 -13.31
CA THR A 10 0.16 -8.16 -12.98
C THR A 10 1.07 -9.28 -12.54
N ILE A 11 0.67 -9.97 -11.49
CA ILE A 11 1.31 -11.17 -10.99
C ILE A 11 0.36 -12.32 -11.20
N GLN A 12 0.77 -13.31 -11.99
CA GLN A 12 0.08 -14.57 -12.19
C GLN A 12 0.64 -15.63 -11.26
N LEU A 13 -0.25 -16.27 -10.50
CA LEU A 13 0.12 -17.30 -9.52
C LEU A 13 -0.54 -18.64 -9.87
N ASN A 14 0.01 -19.73 -9.35
CA ASN A 14 -0.71 -20.99 -9.30
C ASN A 14 -1.66 -21.00 -8.09
N GLN A 15 -2.51 -22.02 -7.98
CA GLN A 15 -3.53 -22.06 -6.92
C GLN A 15 -2.94 -22.06 -5.50
N THR A 16 -1.83 -22.76 -5.29
CA THR A 16 -1.17 -22.84 -3.98
C THR A 16 -0.51 -21.53 -3.61
N GLY A 17 0.26 -20.93 -4.53
CA GLY A 17 0.91 -19.65 -4.33
C GLY A 17 -0.10 -18.52 -4.12
N PHE A 18 -1.18 -18.49 -4.91
CA PHE A 18 -2.27 -17.54 -4.74
C PHE A 18 -2.87 -17.60 -3.33
N ARG A 19 -3.25 -18.80 -2.86
CA ARG A 19 -3.85 -18.95 -1.53
C ARG A 19 -2.90 -18.52 -0.40
N ALA A 20 -1.62 -18.84 -0.52
CA ALA A 20 -0.61 -18.46 0.46
C ALA A 20 -0.43 -16.94 0.52
N LEU A 21 -0.25 -16.30 -0.64
CA LEU A 21 0.00 -14.87 -0.73
C LEU A 21 -1.24 -14.04 -0.40
N ALA A 22 -2.43 -14.42 -0.89
CA ALA A 22 -3.69 -13.77 -0.53
C ALA A 22 -3.97 -13.82 0.98
N LYS A 23 -3.63 -14.94 1.65
CA LYS A 23 -3.74 -15.03 3.11
C LYS A 23 -2.83 -14.03 3.83
N GLN A 24 -1.59 -13.86 3.37
CA GLN A 24 -0.64 -12.91 3.94
C GLN A 24 -1.06 -11.46 3.69
N LEU A 25 -1.46 -11.12 2.46
CA LEU A 25 -1.98 -9.80 2.10
C LEU A 25 -3.22 -9.43 2.93
N ARG A 26 -4.12 -10.39 3.14
CA ARG A 26 -5.29 -10.19 4.01
C ARG A 26 -4.89 -9.92 5.46
N ALA A 27 -3.92 -10.68 6.00
CA ALA A 27 -3.45 -10.47 7.36
C ALA A 27 -2.82 -9.08 7.52
N LEU A 28 -2.04 -8.64 6.53
CA LEU A 28 -1.44 -7.31 6.47
C LEU A 28 -2.51 -6.20 6.43
N TYR A 29 -3.53 -6.35 5.57
CA TYR A 29 -4.67 -5.42 5.50
C TYR A 29 -5.42 -5.34 6.84
N ASN A 30 -5.74 -6.49 7.44
CA ASN A 30 -6.46 -6.52 8.70
C ASN A 30 -5.67 -5.85 9.83
N ALA A 31 -4.36 -6.10 9.91
CA ALA A 31 -3.49 -5.43 10.89
C ALA A 31 -3.50 -3.91 10.72
N HIS A 32 -3.50 -3.42 9.47
CA HIS A 32 -3.62 -2.00 9.16
C HIS A 32 -4.97 -1.40 9.61
N VAL A 33 -6.08 -2.07 9.30
CA VAL A 33 -7.43 -1.65 9.70
C VAL A 33 -7.61 -1.68 11.22
N GLU A 34 -7.09 -2.70 11.90
CA GLU A 34 -7.11 -2.81 13.36
C GLU A 34 -6.29 -1.70 14.03
N TYR A 35 -5.13 -1.36 13.47
CA TYR A 35 -4.32 -0.23 13.92
C TYR A 35 -5.09 1.10 13.82
N HIS A 36 -5.79 1.34 12.71
CA HIS A 36 -6.63 2.55 12.56
C HIS A 36 -7.80 2.58 13.54
N TYR A 37 -8.44 1.43 13.80
CA TYR A 37 -9.48 1.35 14.82
C TYR A 37 -8.93 1.64 16.23
N ALA A 38 -7.76 1.11 16.57
CA ALA A 38 -7.09 1.40 17.84
C ALA A 38 -6.75 2.89 17.97
N CYS A 39 -6.24 3.50 16.90
CA CYS A 39 -6.02 4.95 16.81
C CYS A 39 -7.32 5.74 17.05
N ALA A 40 -8.44 5.33 16.44
CA ALA A 40 -9.72 5.99 16.63
C ALA A 40 -10.22 5.91 18.07
N VAL A 41 -10.08 4.75 18.73
CA VAL A 41 -10.46 4.56 20.14
C VAL A 41 -9.60 5.43 21.06
N ALA A 42 -8.29 5.46 20.84
CA ALA A 42 -7.38 6.29 21.63
C ALA A 42 -7.65 7.78 21.44
N LEU A 43 -7.83 8.24 20.20
CA LEU A 43 -8.20 9.63 19.91
C LEU A 43 -9.52 10.03 20.54
N HIS A 44 -10.53 9.15 20.49
CA HIS A 44 -11.80 9.39 21.19
C HIS A 44 -11.57 9.64 22.70
N ALA A 45 -10.76 8.80 23.35
CA ALA A 45 -10.47 8.96 24.77
C ALA A 45 -9.73 10.27 25.07
N LEU A 46 -8.75 10.64 24.23
CA LEU A 46 -8.03 11.91 24.35
C LEU A 46 -8.97 13.11 24.19
N VAL A 47 -9.81 13.13 23.16
CA VAL A 47 -10.78 14.20 22.91
C VAL A 47 -11.82 14.27 24.03
N GLN A 48 -12.29 13.14 24.53
CA GLN A 48 -13.27 13.10 25.62
C GLN A 48 -12.71 13.71 26.93
N GLY A 49 -11.41 13.59 27.16
CA GLY A 49 -10.71 14.21 28.29
C GLY A 49 -10.56 15.73 28.17
N GLN A 50 -10.74 16.31 26.98
CA GLN A 50 -10.63 17.76 26.75
C GLN A 50 -11.89 18.51 27.21
N SER A 51 -11.73 19.82 27.42
CA SER A 51 -12.85 20.73 27.71
C SER A 51 -13.83 20.77 26.52
N LYS A 52 -15.12 21.11 26.76
CA LYS A 52 -16.11 21.22 25.66
C LYS A 52 -15.67 22.19 24.55
N ARG A 53 -14.95 23.26 24.91
CA ARG A 53 -14.44 24.27 23.96
C ARG A 53 -13.34 23.70 23.06
N ASP A 54 -12.58 22.71 23.55
CA ASP A 54 -11.43 22.14 22.86
C ASP A 54 -11.75 20.86 22.06
N ARG A 55 -12.99 20.34 22.17
CA ARG A 55 -13.49 19.19 21.39
C ARG A 55 -13.88 19.53 19.95
N ALA A 56 -13.33 20.60 19.40
CA ALA A 56 -13.60 20.96 18.02
C ALA A 56 -12.98 19.94 17.06
N ALA A 57 -13.72 19.54 16.03
CA ALA A 57 -13.28 18.54 15.06
C ALA A 57 -11.94 18.87 14.39
N ASN A 58 -11.62 20.16 14.23
CA ASN A 58 -10.41 20.62 13.56
C ASN A 58 -9.14 20.53 14.43
N ARG A 59 -9.27 20.31 15.74
CA ARG A 59 -8.12 20.26 16.67
C ARG A 59 -7.60 18.86 16.96
N PHE A 60 -8.18 17.84 16.33
CA PHE A 60 -7.80 16.46 16.59
C PHE A 60 -6.41 16.12 16.04
N VAL A 61 -5.95 16.82 14.99
CA VAL A 61 -4.59 16.67 14.43
C VAL A 61 -3.56 17.10 15.48
N ASP A 62 -3.85 18.13 16.26
CA ASP A 62 -2.98 18.66 17.32
C ASP A 62 -2.75 17.63 18.47
N LEU A 63 -3.63 16.63 18.58
CA LEU A 63 -3.47 15.53 19.54
C LEU A 63 -2.54 14.42 19.04
N CYS A 64 -2.16 14.47 17.77
CA CYS A 64 -1.22 13.55 17.17
C CYS A 64 0.17 14.18 17.10
N THR A 65 1.21 13.34 17.17
CA THR A 65 2.57 13.78 16.86
C THR A 65 2.87 13.50 15.40
N GLU A 66 3.25 14.53 14.66
CA GLU A 66 3.73 14.39 13.30
C GLU A 66 5.03 13.60 13.25
N ARG A 67 5.15 12.74 12.24
CA ARG A 67 6.35 11.95 11.97
C ARG A 67 6.50 11.79 10.47
N ARG A 68 7.69 12.02 9.94
CA ARG A 68 8.01 11.67 8.55
C ARG A 68 8.56 10.25 8.46
N ILE A 69 8.08 9.48 7.49
CA ILE A 69 8.61 8.16 7.12
C ILE A 69 8.98 8.23 5.63
N GLY A 70 10.24 8.55 5.34
CA GLY A 70 10.61 9.03 4.01
C GLY A 70 9.93 10.36 3.74
N ASP A 71 9.23 10.46 2.61
CA ASP A 71 8.53 11.67 2.19
C ASP A 71 7.07 11.75 2.70
N ILE A 72 6.55 10.66 3.28
CA ILE A 72 5.18 10.64 3.78
C ILE A 72 5.11 11.27 5.17
N LEU A 73 4.19 12.23 5.32
CA LEU A 73 3.74 12.72 6.61
C LEU A 73 2.76 11.72 7.25
N CYS A 74 3.17 11.16 8.38
CA CYS A 74 2.37 10.26 9.19
C CYS A 74 2.07 10.89 10.55
N TYR A 75 1.02 10.38 11.19
CA TYR A 75 0.58 10.82 12.50
C TYR A 75 0.69 9.68 13.51
N ARG A 76 1.25 9.98 14.68
CA ARG A 76 1.30 9.05 15.81
C ARG A 76 0.26 9.46 16.84
N VAL A 77 -0.62 8.52 17.18
CA VAL A 77 -1.59 8.71 18.26
C VAL A 77 -0.95 8.31 19.59
N PRO A 78 -0.96 9.18 20.63
CA PRO A 78 -0.45 8.84 21.95
C PRO A 78 -1.08 7.57 22.52
N GLY A 79 -0.25 6.70 23.11
CA GLY A 79 -0.70 5.46 23.73
C GLY A 79 -0.98 4.30 22.77
N VAL A 80 -0.88 4.50 21.45
CA VAL A 80 -1.05 3.42 20.46
C VAL A 80 0.33 3.03 19.91
N PRO A 81 0.81 1.79 20.15
CA PRO A 81 2.00 1.28 19.49
C PRO A 81 1.78 1.23 17.99
N GLN A 82 2.70 1.80 17.21
CA GLN A 82 2.64 1.76 15.74
C GLN A 82 3.35 0.50 15.22
N PRO A 83 2.64 -0.43 14.56
CA PRO A 83 3.28 -1.53 13.84
C PRO A 83 4.20 -1.02 12.73
N ARG A 84 5.30 -1.75 12.49
CA ARG A 84 6.32 -1.40 11.48
C ARG A 84 5.73 -1.19 10.08
N ASP A 85 4.73 -1.99 9.74
CA ASP A 85 4.17 -2.09 8.39
C ASP A 85 2.88 -1.25 8.23
N THR A 86 2.64 -0.31 9.14
CA THR A 86 1.43 0.52 9.15
C THR A 86 1.77 1.98 9.40
N ALA A 87 1.00 2.86 8.76
CA ALA A 87 1.02 4.28 8.99
C ALA A 87 -0.42 4.81 9.13
N LEU A 88 -0.54 5.95 9.79
CA LEU A 88 -1.74 6.76 9.81
C LEU A 88 -1.41 8.04 9.04
N ASP A 89 -1.76 8.09 7.76
CA ASP A 89 -1.67 9.30 6.94
C ASP A 89 -2.81 10.29 7.27
N LEU A 90 -2.77 11.46 6.62
CA LEU A 90 -3.78 12.50 6.81
C LEU A 90 -5.19 12.05 6.41
N LYS A 91 -5.34 11.30 5.31
CA LYS A 91 -6.66 10.87 4.82
C LYS A 91 -7.33 9.89 5.79
N ASN A 92 -6.58 8.92 6.29
CA ASN A 92 -7.04 7.98 7.29
C ASN A 92 -7.31 8.68 8.63
N LEU A 93 -6.49 9.67 8.99
CA LEU A 93 -6.73 10.51 10.15
C LEU A 93 -8.06 11.31 9.99
N LEU A 94 -8.33 11.92 8.83
CA LEU A 94 -9.59 12.61 8.52
C LEU A 94 -10.80 11.66 8.48
N ARG A 95 -10.61 10.43 8.00
CA ARG A 95 -11.63 9.37 8.06
C ARG A 95 -11.97 9.02 9.51
N ILE A 96 -10.96 8.89 10.38
CA ILE A 96 -11.17 8.68 11.82
C ILE A 96 -11.96 9.86 12.42
N SER A 97 -11.56 11.10 12.11
CA SER A 97 -12.28 12.30 12.58
C SER A 97 -13.75 12.27 12.17
N SER A 98 -14.03 11.98 10.91
CA SER A 98 -15.40 11.85 10.40
C SER A 98 -16.22 10.80 11.18
N GLU A 99 -15.63 9.65 11.53
CA GLU A 99 -16.30 8.63 12.33
C GLU A 99 -16.50 9.06 13.79
N LEU A 100 -15.55 9.81 14.37
CA LEU A 100 -15.67 10.34 15.73
C LEU A 100 -16.75 11.42 15.83
N TYR A 101 -16.91 12.27 14.82
CA TYR A 101 -17.87 13.38 14.81
C TYR A 101 -19.13 13.11 13.97
N ARG A 102 -19.48 11.84 13.78
CA ARG A 102 -20.67 11.43 12.99
C ARG A 102 -22.02 11.77 13.63
N GLY A 103 -22.04 12.18 14.91
CA GLY A 103 -23.28 12.46 15.63
C GLY A 103 -23.98 13.72 15.12
N LYS A 104 -25.28 13.86 15.44
CA LYS A 104 -26.04 15.09 15.13
C LYS A 104 -25.28 16.32 15.64
N ASN A 105 -25.16 17.36 14.81
CA ASN A 105 -24.39 18.58 15.09
C ASN A 105 -22.90 18.32 15.39
N ALA A 106 -22.28 17.36 14.68
CA ALA A 106 -20.91 16.93 14.91
C ALA A 106 -20.66 16.50 16.37
N ALA A 107 -21.61 15.82 16.99
CA ALA A 107 -21.43 15.31 18.34
C ALA A 107 -20.38 14.18 18.35
N LEU A 108 -19.46 14.25 19.32
CA LEU A 108 -18.46 13.22 19.54
C LEU A 108 -19.13 11.88 19.89
N CYS A 109 -18.75 10.85 19.16
CA CYS A 109 -19.30 9.51 19.25
C CYS A 109 -18.18 8.48 19.37
N LYS A 110 -18.40 7.44 20.17
CA LYS A 110 -17.49 6.28 20.24
C LYS A 110 -17.34 5.65 18.85
N PRO A 111 -16.13 5.36 18.35
CA PRO A 111 -15.93 4.79 17.02
C PRO A 111 -16.56 3.40 16.90
N ARG A 112 -17.26 3.12 15.81
CA ARG A 112 -17.88 1.80 15.55
C ARG A 112 -16.86 0.86 14.90
N LYS A 113 -16.71 -0.33 15.47
CA LYS A 113 -15.87 -1.39 14.87
C LYS A 113 -16.31 -1.76 13.45
N ALA A 114 -17.61 -1.68 13.16
CA ALA A 114 -18.17 -1.98 11.83
C ALA A 114 -17.68 -1.02 10.72
N THR A 115 -17.31 0.22 11.04
CA THR A 115 -16.74 1.18 10.07
C THR A 115 -15.32 0.79 9.63
N PHE A 116 -14.62 -0.01 10.44
CA PHE A 116 -13.28 -0.53 10.20
C PHE A 116 -13.37 -2.00 9.80
N LYS A 117 -13.99 -2.26 8.64
CA LYS A 117 -14.28 -3.62 8.16
C LYS A 117 -12.98 -4.37 7.84
N THR A 118 -12.70 -5.41 8.60
CA THR A 118 -11.66 -6.39 8.31
C THR A 118 -12.16 -7.43 7.31
N LEU A 119 -11.24 -8.04 6.56
CA LEU A 119 -11.49 -9.16 5.68
C LEU A 119 -11.48 -10.48 6.46
N THR A 120 -12.34 -11.41 6.05
CA THR A 120 -12.49 -12.74 6.64
C THR A 120 -11.80 -13.81 5.80
N SER A 121 -11.79 -15.05 6.29
CA SER A 121 -11.28 -16.21 5.54
C SER A 121 -12.00 -16.46 4.21
N ARG A 122 -13.23 -15.95 4.06
CA ARG A 122 -14.10 -16.14 2.89
C ARG A 122 -13.88 -15.08 1.80
N ASP A 123 -13.28 -13.94 2.16
CA ASP A 123 -13.01 -12.85 1.24
C ASP A 123 -11.72 -13.16 0.46
N TRP A 124 -11.86 -13.86 -0.66
CA TRP A 124 -10.75 -14.21 -1.56
C TRP A 124 -10.54 -13.21 -2.70
N SER A 125 -11.53 -12.34 -2.95
CA SER A 125 -11.41 -11.16 -3.81
C SER A 125 -11.50 -9.91 -2.94
N PHE A 126 -10.48 -9.06 -3.04
CA PHE A 126 -10.41 -7.80 -2.29
C PHE A 126 -9.40 -6.86 -2.91
N THR A 127 -9.50 -5.58 -2.56
CA THR A 127 -8.56 -4.54 -3.00
C THR A 127 -7.94 -3.88 -1.78
N LEU A 128 -6.62 -3.86 -1.72
CA LEU A 128 -5.89 -2.91 -0.86
C LEU A 128 -5.83 -1.61 -1.65
N HIS A 129 -6.46 -0.56 -1.15
CA HIS A 129 -6.50 0.73 -1.82
C HIS A 129 -6.16 1.85 -0.85
N MET A 130 -5.28 2.74 -1.29
CA MET A 130 -4.88 3.95 -0.60
C MET A 130 -4.56 5.01 -1.64
N ASP A 131 -5.02 6.24 -1.44
CA ASP A 131 -4.81 7.40 -2.32
C ASP A 131 -4.48 7.05 -3.78
N GLU A 132 -3.20 6.96 -4.10
CA GLU A 132 -2.70 6.83 -5.47
C GLU A 132 -2.34 5.41 -5.87
N TRP A 133 -2.49 4.41 -5.00
CA TRP A 133 -2.19 3.02 -5.33
C TRP A 133 -3.29 2.04 -4.95
N SER A 134 -3.33 0.94 -5.69
CA SER A 134 -4.20 -0.19 -5.39
C SER A 134 -3.52 -1.51 -5.76
N LEU A 135 -3.85 -2.53 -4.97
CA LEU A 135 -3.54 -3.92 -5.26
C LEU A 135 -4.84 -4.71 -5.20
N HIS A 136 -5.31 -5.15 -6.37
CA HIS A 136 -6.48 -6.02 -6.47
C HIS A 136 -6.06 -7.49 -6.44
N VAL A 137 -6.80 -8.31 -5.70
CA VAL A 137 -6.61 -9.75 -5.58
C VAL A 137 -7.79 -10.44 -6.25
N ASP A 138 -7.54 -11.18 -7.33
CA ASP A 138 -8.57 -11.91 -8.08
C ASP A 138 -8.38 -13.43 -7.97
N PRO A 139 -9.30 -14.16 -7.28
CA PRO A 139 -9.21 -15.60 -7.12
C PRO A 139 -9.59 -16.41 -8.36
N GLU A 140 -10.35 -15.86 -9.29
CA GLU A 140 -10.77 -16.56 -10.51
C GLU A 140 -9.59 -16.65 -11.48
N GLN A 141 -8.94 -15.52 -11.72
CA GLN A 141 -7.75 -15.45 -12.55
C GLN A 141 -6.49 -15.90 -11.81
N ARG A 142 -6.51 -15.92 -10.47
CA ARG A 142 -5.33 -16.14 -9.60
C ARG A 142 -4.26 -15.08 -9.86
N THR A 143 -4.73 -13.84 -10.04
CA THR A 143 -3.91 -12.69 -10.36
C THR A 143 -3.89 -11.69 -9.21
N LEU A 144 -2.77 -10.97 -9.11
CA LEU A 144 -2.69 -9.73 -8.35
C LEU A 144 -2.43 -8.59 -9.32
N THR A 145 -3.28 -7.57 -9.32
CA THR A 145 -3.15 -6.41 -10.20
C THR A 145 -2.69 -5.22 -9.38
N TRP A 146 -1.50 -4.72 -9.69
CA TRP A 146 -0.88 -3.56 -9.09
C TRP A 146 -1.15 -2.34 -9.95
N HIS A 147 -1.54 -1.24 -9.35
CA HIS A 147 -1.75 0.01 -10.04
C HIS A 147 -1.42 1.19 -9.13
N ILE A 148 -0.60 2.10 -9.63
CA ILE A 148 -0.31 3.41 -9.06
C ILE A 148 -0.73 4.43 -10.11
N GLU A 149 -1.66 5.32 -9.76
CA GLU A 149 -2.23 6.32 -10.66
C GLU A 149 -1.15 7.32 -11.12
N GLU A 150 -1.36 7.89 -12.33
CA GLU A 150 -0.44 8.87 -12.89
C GLU A 150 -0.54 10.21 -12.13
N ASN A 151 0.45 10.52 -11.30
CA ASN A 151 0.53 11.80 -10.60
C ASN A 151 1.98 12.20 -10.32
N ASN A 152 2.19 13.45 -9.91
CA ASN A 152 3.51 13.99 -9.57
C ASN A 152 4.13 13.21 -8.38
N HIS A 153 5.24 12.51 -8.61
CA HIS A 153 5.92 11.65 -7.62
C HIS A 153 5.09 10.49 -7.05
N SER A 154 4.02 10.06 -7.72
CA SER A 154 3.10 9.06 -7.14
C SER A 154 3.73 7.72 -6.83
N VAL A 155 4.66 7.26 -7.67
CA VAL A 155 5.35 5.98 -7.48
C VAL A 155 6.31 6.07 -6.30
N ASP A 156 7.07 7.15 -6.21
CA ASP A 156 7.99 7.39 -5.09
C ASP A 156 7.22 7.47 -3.76
N GLU A 157 6.14 8.25 -3.72
CA GLU A 157 5.28 8.39 -2.55
C GLU A 157 4.65 7.05 -2.17
N ALA A 158 4.01 6.36 -3.10
CA ALA A 158 3.40 5.05 -2.85
C ALA A 158 4.44 4.02 -2.37
N ARG A 159 5.61 3.90 -3.01
CA ARG A 159 6.67 2.95 -2.61
C ARG A 159 7.32 3.32 -1.27
N SER A 160 7.24 4.58 -0.85
CA SER A 160 7.70 4.98 0.48
C SER A 160 6.74 4.54 1.60
N HIS A 161 5.47 4.26 1.28
CA HIS A 161 4.43 3.90 2.23
C HIS A 161 4.69 2.56 2.93
N PRO A 162 4.59 2.47 4.27
CA PRO A 162 4.88 1.22 5.00
C PRO A 162 4.08 0.00 4.54
N LEU A 163 2.80 0.19 4.20
CA LEU A 163 1.96 -0.90 3.70
C LEU A 163 2.44 -1.41 2.33
N VAL A 164 2.87 -0.51 1.44
CA VAL A 164 3.42 -0.89 0.12
C VAL A 164 4.75 -1.60 0.29
N LYS A 165 5.65 -1.09 1.14
CA LYS A 165 6.91 -1.76 1.47
C LYS A 165 6.68 -3.17 2.00
N ALA A 166 5.68 -3.36 2.85
CA ALA A 166 5.32 -4.68 3.36
C ALA A 166 4.76 -5.59 2.26
N VAL A 167 3.89 -5.10 1.38
CA VAL A 167 3.42 -5.83 0.19
C VAL A 167 4.60 -6.28 -0.68
N LEU A 168 5.47 -5.35 -1.09
CA LEU A 168 6.65 -5.66 -1.91
C LEU A 168 7.60 -6.63 -1.21
N THR A 169 7.75 -6.53 0.11
CA THR A 169 8.53 -7.48 0.91
C THR A 169 7.92 -8.89 0.85
N LEU A 170 6.59 -9.01 0.98
CA LEU A 170 5.90 -10.30 0.85
C LEU A 170 6.09 -10.90 -0.55
N LEU A 171 6.02 -10.09 -1.61
CA LEU A 171 6.28 -10.55 -2.98
C LEU A 171 7.71 -11.05 -3.16
N ASN A 172 8.70 -10.35 -2.60
CA ASN A 172 10.10 -10.75 -2.65
C ASN A 172 10.40 -12.02 -1.84
N GLN A 173 9.68 -12.24 -0.73
CA GLN A 173 9.83 -13.42 0.11
C GLN A 173 9.01 -14.63 -0.38
N HIS A 174 8.06 -14.40 -1.28
CA HIS A 174 7.22 -15.46 -1.83
C HIS A 174 8.07 -16.51 -2.55
N LYS A 175 7.80 -17.78 -2.26
CA LYS A 175 8.48 -18.90 -2.92
C LYS A 175 7.82 -19.18 -4.26
N TRP A 176 8.37 -18.58 -5.31
CA TRP A 176 7.85 -18.69 -6.68
C TRP A 176 7.85 -20.13 -7.22
N GLY A 177 6.65 -20.65 -7.47
CA GLY A 177 6.41 -21.95 -8.07
C GLY A 177 6.60 -21.96 -9.59
N ARG A 178 6.41 -23.15 -10.19
CA ARG A 178 6.45 -23.30 -11.66
C ARG A 178 5.25 -22.57 -12.29
N GLY A 179 5.54 -21.79 -13.34
CA GLY A 179 4.52 -21.04 -14.08
C GLY A 179 4.02 -19.77 -13.37
N GLU A 180 4.53 -19.47 -12.18
CA GLU A 180 4.26 -18.20 -11.51
C GLU A 180 5.18 -17.12 -12.07
N THR A 181 4.62 -15.94 -12.34
CA THR A 181 5.35 -14.84 -12.97
C THR A 181 4.69 -13.53 -12.64
N GLY A 182 5.44 -12.44 -12.64
CA GLY A 182 4.87 -11.12 -12.49
C GLY A 182 5.83 -10.05 -12.95
N ILE A 183 5.29 -8.97 -13.51
CA ILE A 183 6.07 -7.84 -13.99
C ILE A 183 5.36 -6.56 -13.58
N PHE A 184 6.11 -5.63 -13.00
CA PHE A 184 5.69 -4.24 -12.79
C PHE A 184 6.43 -3.35 -13.78
N TYR A 185 5.67 -2.47 -14.40
CA TYR A 185 6.08 -1.49 -15.40
C TYR A 185 5.89 -0.09 -14.82
N TYR A 186 6.91 0.73 -14.97
CA TYR A 186 6.95 2.12 -14.58
C TYR A 186 7.02 3.01 -15.82
N THR A 187 6.31 4.12 -15.77
CA THR A 187 6.38 5.16 -16.80
C THR A 187 6.49 6.50 -16.11
N ASP A 188 7.29 7.40 -16.68
CA ASP A 188 7.32 8.81 -16.32
C ASP A 188 7.12 9.72 -17.54
N GLU A 189 6.93 11.02 -17.30
CA GLU A 189 6.73 12.01 -18.36
C GLU A 189 7.95 12.19 -19.28
N HIS A 190 9.16 11.88 -18.83
CA HIS A 190 10.39 12.06 -19.61
C HIS A 190 10.61 10.92 -20.62
N TYR A 191 10.18 9.68 -20.30
CA TYR A 191 10.23 8.58 -21.25
C TYR A 191 9.31 8.81 -22.46
N LYS A 192 8.14 9.42 -22.25
CA LYS A 192 7.17 9.73 -23.31
C LYS A 192 7.69 10.75 -24.33
N GLU A 193 8.63 11.61 -23.95
CA GLU A 193 9.17 12.67 -24.83
C GLU A 193 10.38 12.21 -25.67
N VAL A 194 11.17 11.27 -25.15
CA VAL A 194 12.43 10.83 -25.79
C VAL A 194 12.20 9.69 -26.78
N LEU A 195 11.23 8.83 -26.49
CA LEU A 195 10.90 7.64 -27.26
C LEU A 195 9.47 7.86 -27.73
N ASP A 196 9.26 7.95 -29.04
CA ASP A 196 7.99 8.31 -29.69
C ASP A 196 6.91 7.22 -29.47
N GLY A 197 6.57 6.92 -28.21
CA GLY A 197 5.74 5.81 -27.75
C GLY A 197 5.62 5.66 -26.23
N ASP A 198 4.64 4.89 -25.77
CA ASP A 198 4.41 4.54 -24.36
C ASP A 198 5.44 3.49 -23.87
N GLU A 199 6.73 3.81 -23.96
CA GLU A 199 7.76 2.93 -23.42
C GLU A 199 7.71 2.94 -21.89
N SER A 200 7.69 1.75 -21.30
CA SER A 200 7.70 1.55 -19.86
C SER A 200 8.95 0.79 -19.44
N VAL A 201 9.50 1.17 -18.29
CA VAL A 201 10.66 0.52 -17.70
C VAL A 201 10.17 -0.54 -16.71
N CYS A 202 10.72 -1.75 -16.79
CA CYS A 202 10.41 -2.78 -15.82
C CYS A 202 11.04 -2.46 -14.45
N THR A 203 10.22 -2.26 -13.41
CA THR A 203 10.66 -1.94 -12.04
C THR A 203 10.48 -3.08 -11.04
N GLY A 204 9.84 -4.17 -11.45
CA GLY A 204 9.69 -5.36 -10.63
C GLY A 204 9.58 -6.60 -11.51
N LEU A 205 10.47 -7.57 -11.29
CA LEU A 205 10.42 -8.87 -11.93
C LEU A 205 10.23 -9.94 -10.88
N TYR A 206 9.28 -10.84 -11.11
CA TYR A 206 8.92 -11.87 -10.14
C TYR A 206 8.81 -13.23 -10.81
N GLY A 207 9.23 -14.27 -10.07
CA GLY A 207 9.10 -15.66 -10.50
C GLY A 207 9.84 -15.96 -11.82
N GLN A 208 9.12 -16.50 -12.81
CA GLN A 208 9.72 -16.91 -14.07
C GLN A 208 10.27 -15.72 -14.88
N ALA A 209 9.62 -14.55 -14.83
CA ALA A 209 10.10 -13.35 -15.52
C ALA A 209 11.50 -12.93 -15.04
N GLN A 210 11.73 -12.95 -13.72
CA GLN A 210 13.03 -12.65 -13.14
C GLN A 210 14.10 -13.65 -13.60
N LYS A 211 13.80 -14.96 -13.53
CA LYS A 211 14.73 -16.01 -13.97
C LYS A 211 15.10 -15.89 -15.46
N ASN A 212 14.12 -15.56 -16.30
CA ASN A 212 14.35 -15.38 -17.74
C ASN A 212 15.25 -14.17 -18.00
N TYR A 213 15.00 -13.06 -17.33
CA TYR A 213 15.83 -11.86 -17.41
C TYR A 213 17.28 -12.17 -16.96
N GLU A 214 17.45 -12.77 -15.78
CA GLU A 214 18.76 -13.16 -15.27
C GLU A 214 19.48 -14.12 -16.24
N ALA A 215 18.80 -15.09 -16.84
CA ALA A 215 19.40 -16.01 -17.80
C ALA A 215 19.81 -15.35 -19.12
N GLN A 216 19.14 -14.26 -19.52
CA GLN A 216 19.48 -13.50 -20.72
C GLN A 216 20.74 -12.65 -20.50
N PHE A 217 20.87 -12.00 -19.34
CA PHE A 217 21.95 -11.05 -19.05
C PHE A 217 23.15 -11.67 -18.30
N SER A 218 22.96 -12.81 -17.61
CA SER A 218 24.04 -13.50 -16.89
C SER A 218 24.87 -14.43 -17.78
N ARG A 219 24.63 -14.48 -19.08
CA ARG A 219 25.49 -15.28 -19.98
C ARG A 219 26.88 -14.66 -19.92
N PRO A 220 27.89 -15.35 -19.34
CA PRO A 220 29.24 -14.83 -19.33
C PRO A 220 29.60 -14.55 -20.77
N ASN A 221 30.08 -13.33 -21.03
CA ASN A 221 30.54 -12.88 -22.33
C ASN A 221 31.62 -13.87 -22.75
N LYS A 222 31.24 -14.92 -23.47
CA LYS A 222 32.14 -15.98 -23.91
C LYS A 222 33.07 -15.25 -24.86
N ARG A 223 34.19 -14.78 -24.33
CA ARG A 223 35.28 -14.16 -25.06
C ARG A 223 35.47 -15.06 -26.27
N ARG A 224 35.07 -14.56 -27.44
CA ARG A 224 35.46 -15.13 -28.73
C ARG A 224 36.97 -15.14 -28.67
N ARG A 225 37.56 -16.29 -28.33
CA ARG A 225 38.97 -16.54 -28.58
C ARG A 225 39.05 -16.55 -30.10
N TYR A 226 39.39 -15.39 -30.66
CA TYR A 226 39.89 -15.32 -32.01
C TYR A 226 41.15 -16.17 -32.01
N ALA A 227 41.07 -17.32 -32.68
CA ALA A 227 42.21 -18.17 -33.00
C ALA A 227 42.90 -17.60 -34.24
#